data_AF-A0AB39ZGA3-F1
#
_entry.id   AF-A0AB39ZGA3-F1
#
_cell.length_a   1.000
_cell.length_b   1.000
_cell.length_c   1.000
_cell.angle_alpha   90.00
_cell.angle_beta   90.00
_cell.angle_gamma   90.00
#
_symmetry.space_group_name_H-M   'P 1'
#
loop_
_entity.id
_entity.type
_entity.pdbx_description
1 polymer ?
#
loop_
_entity_poly.entity_id
_entity_poly.type
_entity_poly.pdbx_seq_one_letter_code
_entity_poly.pdbx_strand_id
1 'polypeptide(L)'
;MQADINNVSRDYAKILQSADLEKEINPLCTNIDDMMTRLDEFETLLGSVRAESNGMMANNVCSILGFGDSFEQLKTRIDGLEQFVGAVSANLLEVERNVDIAEEELHVTDYSLKGLLLKPLKAKLSASDTATSNSVPRSNLIEDEYQPVEIYKSDDYFGKSQDETVEEPELTS
;
A
#
# COMPACT_ATOMS: atom_id res chain seq x y z
N MET A 1 25.66 -38.02 -88.52
CA MET A 1 25.74 -36.64 -87.98
C MET A 1 24.37 -36.01 -87.78
N GLN A 2 23.57 -35.72 -88.82
CA GLN A 2 22.22 -35.13 -88.63
C GLN A 2 21.25 -36.05 -87.85
N ALA A 3 21.30 -37.37 -88.10
CA ALA A 3 20.49 -38.35 -87.38
C ALA A 3 20.86 -38.47 -85.89
N ASP A 4 22.15 -38.37 -85.57
CA ASP A 4 22.65 -38.47 -84.19
C ASP A 4 22.30 -37.23 -83.38
N ILE A 5 22.40 -36.03 -83.98
CA ILE A 5 21.97 -34.77 -83.38
C ILE A 5 20.46 -34.80 -83.10
N ASN A 6 19.65 -35.32 -84.04
CA ASN A 6 18.21 -35.45 -83.84
C ASN A 6 17.84 -36.43 -82.72
N ASN A 7 18.62 -37.52 -82.54
CA ASN A 7 18.40 -38.45 -81.44
C ASN A 7 18.77 -37.84 -80.09
N VAL A 8 19.93 -37.18 -79.99
CA VAL A 8 20.34 -36.48 -78.76
C VAL A 8 19.34 -35.38 -78.39
N SER A 9 18.89 -34.60 -79.38
CA SER A 9 17.88 -33.56 -79.16
C SER A 9 16.54 -34.14 -78.66
N ARG A 10 16.16 -35.31 -79.16
CA ARG A 10 14.92 -36.00 -78.77
C ARG A 10 15.03 -36.60 -77.36
N ASP A 11 16.20 -37.08 -76.96
CA ASP A 11 16.43 -37.59 -75.60
C ASP A 11 16.44 -36.46 -74.57
N TYR A 12 17.08 -35.32 -74.87
CA TYR A 12 16.99 -34.12 -74.02
C TYR A 12 15.56 -33.58 -73.92
N ALA A 13 14.80 -33.56 -75.02
CA ALA A 13 13.40 -33.15 -75.01
C ALA A 13 12.54 -34.08 -74.16
N LYS A 14 12.79 -35.40 -74.17
CA LYS A 14 12.12 -36.35 -73.28
C LYS A 14 12.44 -36.10 -71.82
N ILE A 15 13.70 -35.82 -71.48
CA ILE A 15 14.09 -35.50 -70.11
C ILE A 15 13.34 -34.25 -69.64
N LEU A 16 13.32 -33.19 -70.45
CA LEU A 16 12.59 -31.95 -70.11
C LEU A 16 11.08 -32.13 -70.01
N GLN A 17 10.49 -32.98 -70.85
CA GLN A 17 9.05 -33.32 -70.79
C GLN A 17 8.72 -34.25 -69.60
N SER A 18 9.67 -35.09 -69.18
CA SER A 18 9.51 -36.00 -68.04
C SER A 18 9.81 -35.35 -66.69
N ALA A 19 10.63 -34.31 -66.69
CA ALA A 19 10.92 -33.47 -65.55
C ALA A 19 9.74 -32.52 -65.36
N ASP A 20 8.78 -32.92 -64.53
CA ASP A 20 7.68 -32.07 -64.10
C ASP A 20 8.21 -31.06 -63.07
N LEU A 21 8.93 -30.06 -63.58
CA LEU A 21 9.52 -28.98 -62.79
C LEU A 21 8.46 -28.21 -62.01
N GLU A 22 7.25 -28.13 -62.53
CA GLU A 22 6.12 -27.45 -61.88
C GLU A 22 5.69 -28.20 -60.61
N LYS A 23 5.71 -29.53 -60.64
CA LYS A 23 5.46 -30.37 -59.47
C LYS A 23 6.56 -30.29 -58.40
N GLU A 24 7.79 -29.93 -58.75
CA GLU A 24 8.87 -29.73 -57.77
C GLU A 24 8.94 -28.28 -57.25
N ILE A 25 8.66 -27.30 -58.10
CA ILE A 25 8.73 -25.87 -57.76
C ILE A 25 7.52 -25.42 -56.95
N ASN A 26 6.31 -25.86 -57.30
CA ASN A 26 5.09 -25.39 -56.61
C ASN A 26 5.09 -25.71 -55.10
N PRO A 27 5.48 -26.92 -54.64
CA PRO A 27 5.60 -27.20 -53.21
C PRO A 27 6.61 -26.31 -52.50
N LEU A 28 7.71 -25.95 -53.18
CA LEU A 28 8.71 -25.03 -52.63
C LEU A 28 8.13 -23.61 -52.49
N CYS A 29 7.42 -23.12 -53.50
CA CYS A 29 6.74 -21.82 -53.44
C CYS A 29 5.71 -21.78 -52.31
N THR A 30 4.85 -22.81 -52.20
CA THR A 30 3.88 -22.92 -51.10
C THR A 30 4.55 -22.96 -49.73
N ASN A 31 5.68 -23.66 -49.60
CA ASN A 31 6.41 -23.69 -48.34
C ASN A 31 6.99 -22.32 -47.97
N ILE A 32 7.50 -21.57 -48.95
CA ILE A 32 7.98 -20.20 -48.75
C ILE A 32 6.84 -19.28 -48.31
N ASP A 33 5.68 -19.36 -48.95
CA ASP A 33 4.50 -18.56 -48.59
C ASP A 33 4.01 -18.88 -47.15
N ASP A 34 3.99 -20.16 -46.77
CA ASP A 34 3.68 -20.59 -45.41
C ASP A 34 4.71 -20.08 -44.40
N MET A 35 6.01 -20.12 -44.74
CA MET A 35 7.07 -19.59 -43.88
C MET A 35 6.97 -18.08 -43.70
N MET A 36 6.64 -17.34 -44.77
CA MET A 36 6.41 -15.89 -44.71
C MET A 36 5.22 -15.55 -43.83
N THR A 37 4.10 -16.27 -43.99
CA THR A 37 2.90 -16.09 -43.15
C THR A 37 3.23 -16.30 -41.67
N ARG A 38 4.00 -17.36 -41.35
CA ARG A 38 4.42 -17.64 -39.97
C ARG A 38 5.38 -16.59 -39.40
N LEU A 39 6.20 -15.96 -40.24
CA LEU A 39 7.08 -14.87 -39.81
C LEU A 39 6.28 -13.62 -39.45
N ASP A 40 5.27 -13.26 -40.25
CA ASP A 40 4.37 -12.13 -39.96
C ASP A 40 3.59 -12.35 -38.65
N GLU A 41 3.11 -13.57 -38.42
CA GLU A 41 2.49 -13.95 -37.14
C GLU A 41 3.47 -13.82 -35.97
N PHE A 42 4.71 -14.27 -36.15
CA PHE A 42 5.74 -14.19 -35.11
C PHE A 42 6.12 -12.74 -34.78
N GLU A 43 6.21 -11.88 -35.80
CA GLU A 43 6.44 -10.44 -35.62
C GLU A 43 5.29 -9.81 -34.82
N THR A 44 4.04 -10.16 -35.14
CA THR A 44 2.86 -9.69 -34.42
C THR A 44 2.87 -10.10 -32.95
N LEU A 45 3.25 -11.35 -32.67
CA LEU A 45 3.39 -11.85 -31.30
C LEU A 45 4.51 -11.14 -30.55
N LEU A 46 5.68 -10.93 -31.18
CA LEU A 46 6.77 -10.16 -30.59
C LEU A 46 6.37 -8.71 -30.28
N GLY A 47 5.62 -8.07 -31.17
CA GLY A 47 5.06 -6.74 -30.95
C GLY A 47 4.14 -6.71 -29.73
N SER A 48 3.28 -7.72 -29.59
CA SER A 48 2.35 -7.86 -28.47
C SER A 48 3.07 -8.08 -27.14
N VAL A 49 4.06 -8.99 -27.09
CA VAL A 49 4.88 -9.24 -25.89
C VAL A 49 5.64 -7.99 -25.45
N ARG A 50 6.20 -7.25 -26.42
CA ARG A 50 6.91 -5.99 -26.12
C ARG A 50 5.96 -4.93 -25.56
N ALA A 51 4.76 -4.80 -26.13
CA ALA A 51 3.75 -3.87 -25.64
C ALA A 51 3.31 -4.23 -24.21
N GLU A 52 3.07 -5.51 -23.93
CA GLU A 52 2.74 -6.01 -22.59
C GLU A 52 3.87 -5.74 -21.59
N SER A 53 5.11 -6.09 -21.94
CA SER A 53 6.28 -5.84 -21.09
C SER A 53 6.46 -4.36 -20.75
N ASN A 54 6.32 -3.48 -21.74
CA ASN A 54 6.36 -2.03 -21.54
C ASN A 54 5.21 -1.55 -20.64
N GLY A 55 3.99 -2.08 -20.85
CA GLY A 55 2.83 -1.77 -20.02
C GLY A 55 3.01 -2.23 -18.56
N MET A 56 3.60 -3.41 -18.33
CA MET A 56 3.88 -3.91 -16.99
C MET A 56 4.92 -3.05 -16.26
N MET A 57 6.00 -2.68 -16.96
CA MET A 57 7.07 -1.87 -16.36
C MET A 57 6.56 -0.46 -16.03
N ALA A 58 5.85 0.18 -16.97
CA ALA A 58 5.36 1.54 -16.80
C ALA A 58 4.24 1.65 -15.76
N ASN A 59 3.28 0.71 -15.76
CA ASN A 59 2.09 0.85 -14.93
C ASN A 59 2.17 0.13 -13.60
N ASN A 60 2.81 -1.04 -13.53
CA ASN A 60 2.80 -1.83 -12.29
C ASN A 60 4.06 -1.56 -11.48
N VAL A 61 5.24 -1.68 -12.08
CA VAL A 61 6.51 -1.54 -11.34
C VAL A 61 6.73 -0.10 -10.88
N CYS A 62 6.62 0.88 -11.78
CA CYS A 62 6.80 2.29 -11.41
C CYS A 62 5.75 2.78 -10.40
N SER A 63 4.48 2.34 -10.53
CA SER A 63 3.43 2.73 -9.58
C SER A 63 3.62 2.12 -8.19
N ILE A 64 4.04 0.84 -8.11
CA ILE A 64 4.36 0.20 -6.83
C ILE A 64 5.53 0.90 -6.15
N LEU A 65 6.59 1.22 -6.91
CA LEU A 65 7.73 1.97 -6.38
C LEU A 65 7.33 3.37 -5.93
N GLY A 66 6.50 4.08 -6.71
CA GLY A 66 5.98 5.40 -6.35
C GLY A 66 5.05 5.39 -5.13
N PHE A 67 4.38 4.27 -4.85
CA PHE A 67 3.55 4.11 -3.66
C PHE A 67 4.37 3.92 -2.37
N GLY A 68 5.65 3.56 -2.46
CA GLY A 68 6.51 3.31 -1.29
C GLY A 68 6.53 4.47 -0.29
N ASP A 69 6.74 5.69 -0.78
CA ASP A 69 6.78 6.88 0.09
C ASP A 69 5.42 7.16 0.75
N SER A 70 4.32 6.93 0.01
CA SER A 70 2.97 7.10 0.54
C SER A 70 2.65 6.05 1.60
N PHE A 71 3.15 4.83 1.42
CA PHE A 71 3.00 3.75 2.38
C PHE A 71 3.79 4.01 3.66
N GLU A 72 5.03 4.49 3.57
CA GLU A 72 5.84 4.85 4.75
C GLU A 72 5.22 6.02 5.53
N GLN A 73 4.66 7.01 4.84
CA GLN A 73 3.89 8.08 5.48
C GLN A 73 2.65 7.54 6.21
N LEU A 74 1.90 6.64 5.57
CA LEU A 74 0.73 6.02 6.19
C LEU A 74 1.12 5.22 7.43
N LYS A 75 2.17 4.40 7.34
CA LYS A 75 2.71 3.63 8.46
C LYS A 75 3.09 4.55 9.62
N THR A 76 3.85 5.61 9.36
CA THR A 76 4.26 6.58 10.41
C THR A 76 3.05 7.23 11.09
N ARG A 77 2.00 7.55 10.32
CA ARG A 77 0.75 8.09 10.88
C ARG A 77 0.00 7.07 11.75
N ILE A 78 0.01 5.80 11.37
CA ILE A 78 -0.59 4.72 12.16
C ILE A 78 0.19 4.53 13.46
N ASP A 79 1.53 4.45 13.39
CA ASP A 79 2.40 4.28 14.56
C ASP A 79 2.22 5.45 15.55
N GLY A 80 2.14 6.69 15.05
CA GLY A 80 1.88 7.87 15.88
C GLY A 80 0.50 7.85 16.53
N LEU A 81 -0.53 7.38 15.82
CA LEU A 81 -1.87 7.22 16.39
C LEU A 81 -1.90 6.14 17.48
N GLU A 82 -1.22 5.02 17.27
CA GLU A 82 -1.11 3.95 18.28
C GLU A 82 -0.44 4.46 19.55
N GLN A 83 0.66 5.20 19.41
CA GLN A 83 1.35 5.83 20.53
C GLN A 83 0.45 6.81 21.29
N PHE A 84 -0.31 7.63 20.55
CA PHE A 84 -1.26 8.58 21.13
C PHE A 84 -2.36 7.87 21.92
N VAL A 85 -2.98 6.84 21.35
CA VAL A 85 -4.03 6.05 22.03
C VAL A 85 -3.47 5.40 23.30
N GLY A 86 -2.23 4.89 23.25
CA GLY A 86 -1.54 4.36 24.42
C GLY A 86 -1.40 5.41 25.53
N ALA A 87 -0.97 6.63 25.18
CA ALA A 87 -0.85 7.73 26.13
C ALA A 87 -2.20 8.17 26.72
N VAL A 88 -3.25 8.25 25.89
CA VAL A 88 -4.61 8.55 26.36
C VAL A 88 -5.10 7.50 27.35
N SER A 89 -4.86 6.22 27.06
CA SER A 89 -5.24 5.11 27.93
C SER A 89 -4.54 5.18 29.29
N ALA A 90 -3.21 5.40 29.30
CA ALA A 90 -2.44 5.53 30.53
C ALA A 90 -2.93 6.72 31.39
N ASN A 91 -3.13 7.89 30.77
CA ASN A 91 -3.62 9.07 31.46
C ASN A 91 -5.04 8.88 32.00
N LEU A 92 -5.91 8.17 31.26
CA LEU A 92 -7.26 7.86 31.73
C LEU A 92 -7.25 6.94 32.95
N LEU A 93 -6.35 5.94 32.98
CA LEU A 93 -6.18 5.07 34.14
C LEU A 93 -5.69 5.84 35.37
N GLU A 94 -4.78 6.79 35.20
CA GLU A 94 -4.29 7.63 36.29
C GLU A 94 -5.36 8.59 36.82
N VAL A 95 -6.11 9.25 35.93
CA VAL A 95 -7.25 10.09 36.31
C VAL A 95 -8.31 9.26 37.04
N GLU A 96 -8.62 8.06 36.54
CA GLU A 96 -9.55 7.16 37.21
C GLU A 96 -9.09 6.82 38.63
N ARG A 97 -7.81 6.49 38.81
CA ARG A 97 -7.20 6.21 40.11
C ARG A 97 -7.31 7.38 41.09
N ASN A 98 -7.03 8.60 40.63
CA ASN A 98 -7.13 9.79 41.46
C ASN A 98 -8.59 10.08 41.85
N VAL A 99 -9.55 9.77 40.98
CA VAL A 99 -10.97 9.83 41.32
C VAL A 99 -11.35 8.77 42.35
N ASP A 100 -10.84 7.53 42.31
CA ASP A 100 -11.08 6.56 43.42
C ASP A 100 -10.64 7.14 44.76
N ILE A 101 -9.42 7.69 44.80
CA ILE A 101 -8.82 8.21 46.04
C ILE A 101 -9.66 9.37 46.58
N ALA A 102 -10.08 10.29 45.71
CA ALA A 102 -10.91 11.41 46.13
C ALA A 102 -12.31 10.97 46.62
N GLU A 103 -12.93 10.00 45.93
CA GLU A 103 -14.23 9.43 46.33
C GLU A 103 -14.12 8.70 47.69
N GLU A 104 -13.02 7.96 47.91
CA GLU A 104 -12.74 7.26 49.16
C GLU A 104 -12.50 8.25 50.32
N GLU A 105 -11.71 9.30 50.11
CA GLU A 105 -11.42 10.34 51.11
C GLU A 105 -12.64 11.18 51.49
N LEU A 106 -13.51 11.51 50.52
CA LEU A 106 -14.75 12.26 50.78
C LEU A 106 -15.93 11.36 51.21
N HIS A 107 -15.76 10.04 51.27
CA HIS A 107 -16.84 9.07 51.52
C HIS A 107 -18.04 9.22 50.57
N VAL A 108 -17.80 9.56 49.29
CA VAL A 108 -18.83 9.73 48.27
C VAL A 108 -18.94 8.45 47.44
N THR A 109 -19.92 7.60 47.78
CA THR A 109 -20.09 6.28 47.12
C THR A 109 -21.32 6.18 46.22
N ASP A 110 -22.32 7.05 46.40
CA ASP A 110 -23.65 6.88 45.78
C ASP A 110 -23.77 7.51 44.37
N TYR A 111 -22.86 8.43 44.03
CA TYR A 111 -22.75 9.08 42.72
C TYR A 111 -21.29 9.11 42.28
N SER A 112 -20.70 7.94 42.01
CA SER A 112 -19.32 7.89 41.54
C SER A 112 -19.18 8.68 40.23
N LEU A 113 -18.36 9.73 40.27
CA LEU A 113 -17.96 10.59 39.15
C LEU A 113 -17.39 9.74 38.01
N LYS A 114 -16.75 8.61 38.34
CA LYS A 114 -16.32 7.59 37.37
C LYS A 114 -17.46 7.08 36.52
N GLY A 115 -18.60 6.83 37.16
CA GLY A 115 -19.81 6.33 36.52
C GLY A 115 -20.42 7.31 35.54
N LEU A 116 -20.33 8.62 35.82
CA LEU A 116 -20.95 9.66 35.02
C LEU A 116 -20.02 10.17 33.90
N LEU A 117 -18.73 10.35 34.20
CA LEU A 117 -17.78 11.02 33.31
C LEU A 117 -16.90 10.03 32.52
N LEU A 118 -16.49 8.91 33.13
CA LEU A 118 -15.47 8.02 32.55
C LEU A 118 -16.07 6.82 31.79
N LYS A 119 -17.28 6.37 32.15
CA LYS A 119 -17.97 5.27 31.45
C LYS A 119 -18.22 5.54 29.94
N PRO A 120 -18.69 6.73 29.52
CA PRO A 120 -18.89 7.03 28.10
C PRO A 120 -17.58 7.01 27.29
N LEU A 121 -16.47 7.39 27.91
CA LEU A 121 -15.14 7.47 27.29
C LEU A 121 -14.52 6.07 27.11
N LYS A 122 -14.58 5.21 28.14
CA LYS A 122 -14.09 3.83 28.05
C LYS A 122 -14.80 3.00 26.98
N ALA A 123 -16.09 3.24 26.74
CA ALA A 123 -16.85 2.56 25.69
C ALA A 123 -16.32 2.85 24.26
N LYS A 124 -15.54 3.92 24.08
CA LYS A 124 -14.91 4.29 22.80
C LYS A 124 -13.47 3.81 22.65
N LEU A 125 -12.82 3.38 23.72
CA LEU A 125 -11.39 3.04 23.78
C LEU A 125 -11.11 1.54 24.00
N SER A 126 -12.12 0.67 24.15
CA SER A 126 -11.86 -0.70 24.59
C SER A 126 -11.32 -1.63 23.47
N ALA A 127 -10.00 -1.69 23.36
CA ALA A 127 -9.26 -2.92 23.11
C ALA A 127 -8.28 -3.13 24.28
N SER A 128 -8.50 -4.20 25.04
CA SER A 128 -7.61 -4.81 26.06
C SER A 128 -6.95 -3.92 27.14
N ASP A 129 -7.40 -4.06 28.38
CA ASP A 129 -6.73 -4.87 29.42
C ASP A 129 -7.17 -4.44 30.82
N THR A 130 -7.69 -5.42 31.57
CA THR A 130 -8.08 -5.27 32.97
C THR A 130 -7.01 -5.95 33.82
N ALA A 131 -6.07 -5.17 34.35
CA ALA A 131 -5.13 -5.62 35.37
C ALA A 131 -5.39 -4.84 36.66
N THR A 132 -6.27 -5.39 37.49
CA THR A 132 -6.52 -4.95 38.86
C THR A 132 -5.30 -5.30 39.72
N SER A 133 -4.56 -4.31 40.21
CA SER A 133 -3.59 -4.51 41.29
C SER A 133 -4.05 -3.77 42.55
N ASN A 134 -4.11 -4.54 43.63
CA ASN A 134 -4.59 -4.12 44.95
C ASN A 134 -3.54 -3.28 45.69
N SER A 135 -4.05 -2.35 46.53
CA SER A 135 -3.38 -1.53 47.56
C SER A 135 -2.45 -0.41 47.09
N VAL A 136 -2.86 0.87 47.24
CA VAL A 136 -2.65 1.76 48.43
C VAL A 136 -3.21 3.16 48.07
N PRO A 137 -4.08 3.80 48.89
CA PRO A 137 -4.31 5.25 48.78
C PRO A 137 -3.27 5.97 49.65
N ARG A 138 -2.20 6.47 49.01
CA ARG A 138 -1.58 7.71 49.49
C ARG A 138 -2.42 8.80 48.85
N SER A 139 -2.92 9.71 49.67
CA SER A 139 -3.76 10.83 49.25
C SER A 139 -3.30 11.47 47.93
N ASN A 140 -4.24 12.08 47.21
CA ASN A 140 -3.91 12.95 46.06
C ASN A 140 -3.16 14.23 46.50
N LEU A 141 -2.97 14.43 47.81
CA LEU A 141 -2.24 15.53 48.41
C LEU A 141 -0.75 15.19 48.57
N ILE A 142 0.11 16.10 48.11
CA ILE A 142 1.53 16.15 48.41
C ILE A 142 1.76 17.44 49.20
N GLU A 143 2.27 17.34 50.43
CA GLU A 143 2.44 18.52 51.32
C GLU A 143 1.14 19.32 51.54
N ASP A 144 0.00 18.63 51.66
CA ASP A 144 -1.36 19.20 51.78
C ASP A 144 -1.85 20.01 50.56
N GLU A 145 -1.13 19.96 49.43
CA GLU A 145 -1.55 20.58 48.17
C GLU A 145 -1.94 19.52 47.13
N TYR A 146 -3.03 19.78 46.41
CA TYR A 146 -3.49 18.91 45.35
C TYR A 146 -2.63 19.07 44.10
N GLN A 147 -2.08 17.96 43.60
CA GLN A 147 -1.34 17.96 42.34
C GLN A 147 -2.19 17.33 41.21
N PRO A 148 -2.56 18.10 40.18
CA PRO A 148 -3.34 17.58 39.06
C PRO A 148 -2.53 16.56 38.26
N VAL A 149 -3.21 15.54 37.73
CA VAL A 149 -2.62 14.55 36.80
C VAL A 149 -2.23 15.26 35.52
N GLU A 150 -0.98 15.07 35.10
CA GLU A 150 -0.50 15.60 33.83
C GLU A 150 -1.05 14.73 32.69
N ILE A 151 -2.03 15.25 31.96
CA ILE A 151 -2.62 14.56 30.82
C ILE A 151 -1.91 14.93 29.52
N TYR A 152 -1.98 14.03 28.54
CA TYR A 152 -1.38 14.23 27.22
C TYR A 152 -1.81 15.56 26.58
N LYS A 153 -0.88 16.17 25.84
CA LYS A 153 -1.16 17.31 24.95
C LYS A 153 -1.23 16.79 23.53
N SER A 154 -2.32 17.08 22.82
CA SER A 154 -2.50 16.65 21.43
C SER A 154 -1.39 17.17 20.50
N ASP A 155 -0.86 18.36 20.81
CA ASP A 155 0.22 19.00 20.04
C ASP A 155 1.51 18.17 20.02
N ASP A 156 1.77 17.38 21.07
CA ASP A 156 2.98 16.54 21.17
C ASP A 156 2.93 15.33 20.22
N TYR A 157 1.74 14.96 19.74
CA TYR A 157 1.52 13.77 18.89
C TYR A 157 1.13 14.11 17.46
N PHE A 158 0.40 15.21 17.26
CA PHE A 158 -0.09 15.62 15.93
C PHE A 158 0.61 16.87 15.39
N GLY A 159 1.45 17.53 16.20
CA GLY A 159 2.05 18.82 15.89
C GLY A 159 1.07 19.98 16.11
N LYS A 160 1.60 21.20 16.23
CA LYS A 160 0.78 22.40 16.36
C LYS A 160 -0.02 22.65 15.08
N SER A 161 -1.32 22.80 15.21
CA SER A 161 -2.20 23.27 14.13
C SER A 161 -1.65 24.59 13.56
N GLN A 162 -1.46 24.69 12.25
CA GLN A 162 -0.86 25.85 11.59
C GLN A 162 -1.69 27.16 11.64
N ASP A 163 -2.72 27.26 12.48
CA ASP A 163 -3.69 28.36 12.48
C ASP A 163 -3.41 29.50 13.49
N GLU A 164 -2.30 29.48 14.25
CA GLU A 164 -2.01 30.52 15.26
C GLU A 164 -1.04 31.63 14.83
N THR A 165 -0.84 31.87 13.53
CA THR A 165 -0.09 33.05 13.05
C THR A 165 -0.99 34.04 12.31
N VAL A 166 -1.92 34.65 13.04
CA VAL A 166 -2.42 35.98 12.68
C VAL A 166 -1.92 36.94 13.75
N GLU A 167 -0.72 37.50 13.52
CA GLU A 167 -0.20 38.62 14.29
C GLU A 167 -1.21 39.77 14.26
N GLU A 168 -1.72 40.13 15.43
CA GLU A 168 -2.48 41.36 15.68
C GLU A 168 -1.51 42.54 15.58
N PRO A 169 -1.73 43.55 14.71
CA PRO A 169 -0.81 44.68 14.61
C PRO A 169 -0.99 45.59 15.82
N GLU A 170 0.06 45.72 16.63
CA GLU A 170 0.18 46.72 17.69
C GLU A 170 -0.08 48.13 17.12
N LEU A 171 -1.21 48.74 17.50
CA LEU A 171 -1.39 50.18 17.40
C LEU A 171 -0.66 50.84 18.57
N THR A 172 0.56 51.32 18.30
CA THR A 172 1.28 52.24 19.19
C THR A 172 0.48 53.53 19.35
N SER A 173 0.33 53.96 20.61
CA SER A 173 -0.37 55.15 21.08
C SER A 173 0.22 56.48 20.60
#